data_AF-A7GBQ6-F1
#
_entry.id   AF-A7GBQ6-F1
#
_cell.length_a   1.000
_cell.length_b   1.000
_cell.length_c   1.000
_cell.angle_alpha   90.00
_cell.angle_beta   90.00
_cell.angle_gamma   90.00
#
_symmetry.space_group_name_H-M   'P 1'
#
loop_
_entity.id
_entity.type
_entity.pdbx_description
1 polymer ?
#
loop_
_entity_poly.entity_id
_entity_poly.type
_entity_poly.pdbx_seq_one_letter_code
_entity_poly.pdbx_strand_id
1 'polypeptide(L)'
;MHIMYIFFSFLTGVLIVTSMILNGELSKRIGTINSVVINYLTATLASIIFYSITLNFISNTPTIANTSLVYFLGGVIGVLTTYIFNVIVHKIPTVYTVILRFIGQMLTSAIIDYLYFNIFSIGKVVGCVLFLIGIILNAKSDENYKRKQLKSLSN
;
A
#
# COMPACT_ATOMS: atom_id res chain seq x y z
N MET A 1 -24.70 -1.73 9.98
CA MET A 1 -23.86 -1.11 8.93
C MET A 1 -22.40 -0.91 9.39
N HIS A 2 -22.13 -0.37 10.58
CA HIS A 2 -20.75 -0.14 11.07
C HIS A 2 -19.84 -1.39 11.16
N ILE A 3 -20.37 -2.53 11.61
CA ILE A 3 -19.57 -3.77 11.72
C ILE A 3 -19.05 -4.27 10.37
N MET A 4 -19.83 -4.06 9.30
CA MET A 4 -19.48 -4.46 7.94
C MET A 4 -18.30 -3.65 7.41
N TYR A 5 -18.26 -2.33 7.69
CA TYR A 5 -17.14 -1.47 7.31
C TYR A 5 -15.86 -1.83 8.07
N ILE A 6 -15.97 -2.17 9.36
CA ILE A 6 -14.82 -2.64 10.16
C ILE A 6 -14.28 -3.94 9.58
N PHE A 7 -15.15 -4.89 9.25
CA PHE A 7 -14.76 -6.14 8.63
C PHE A 7 -14.06 -5.94 7.28
N PHE A 8 -14.61 -5.09 6.40
CA PHE A 8 -13.97 -4.79 5.13
C PHE A 8 -12.62 -4.08 5.31
N SER A 9 -12.51 -3.13 6.24
CA SER A 9 -11.23 -2.46 6.52
C SER A 9 -10.17 -3.46 7.01
N PHE A 10 -10.55 -4.42 7.84
CA PHE A 10 -9.65 -5.49 8.28
C PHE A 10 -9.22 -6.36 7.10
N LEU A 11 -10.18 -6.80 6.28
CA LEU A 11 -9.92 -7.62 5.10
C LEU A 11 -9.01 -6.90 4.09
N THR A 12 -9.23 -5.60 3.87
CA THR A 12 -8.36 -4.76 3.05
C THR A 12 -6.93 -4.76 3.58
N GLY A 13 -6.72 -4.67 4.90
CA GLY A 13 -5.40 -4.78 5.50
C GLY A 13 -4.71 -6.10 5.16
N VAL A 14 -5.42 -7.23 5.33
CA VAL A 14 -4.91 -8.57 5.00
C VAL A 14 -4.54 -8.68 3.52
N LEU A 15 -5.41 -8.18 2.63
CA LEU A 15 -5.20 -8.22 1.18
C LEU A 15 -4.00 -7.35 0.76
N ILE A 16 -3.84 -6.15 1.31
CA ILE A 16 -2.73 -5.25 1.01
C ILE A 16 -1.38 -5.90 1.36
N VAL A 17 -1.28 -6.54 2.53
CA VAL A 17 -0.05 -7.19 2.98
C VAL A 17 0.23 -8.44 2.14
N THR A 18 -0.78 -9.26 1.89
CA THR A 18 -0.64 -10.49 1.09
C THR A 18 -0.22 -10.17 -0.35
N SER A 19 -0.89 -9.20 -0.99
CA SER A 19 -0.55 -8.72 -2.33
C SER A 19 0.88 -8.20 -2.40
N MET A 20 1.33 -7.43 -1.41
CA MET A 20 2.70 -6.94 -1.35
C MET A 20 3.73 -8.08 -1.33
N ILE A 21 3.50 -9.10 -0.49
CA ILE A 21 4.41 -10.24 -0.35
C ILE A 21 4.44 -11.05 -1.64
N LEU A 22 3.28 -11.35 -2.24
CA LEU A 22 3.17 -12.10 -3.50
C LEU A 22 3.85 -11.35 -4.65
N ASN A 23 3.60 -10.05 -4.79
CA ASN A 23 4.22 -9.22 -5.83
C ASN A 23 5.73 -9.10 -5.64
N GLY A 24 6.17 -8.99 -4.39
CA GLY A 24 7.59 -9.11 -4.04
C GLY A 24 8.17 -10.44 -4.50
N GLU A 25 7.63 -11.57 -4.06
CA GLU A 25 8.18 -12.88 -4.39
C GLU A 25 8.16 -13.16 -5.89
N LEU A 26 7.14 -12.68 -6.61
CA LEU A 26 7.12 -12.70 -8.06
C LEU A 26 8.26 -11.86 -8.66
N SER A 27 8.53 -10.67 -8.11
CA SER A 27 9.60 -9.78 -8.56
C SER A 27 10.99 -10.42 -8.48
N LYS A 28 11.24 -11.28 -7.47
CA LYS A 28 12.47 -12.09 -7.37
C LYS A 28 12.60 -13.13 -8.48
N ARG A 29 11.49 -13.75 -8.88
CA ARG A 29 11.48 -14.88 -9.83
C ARG A 29 11.63 -14.44 -11.28
N ILE A 30 10.94 -13.37 -11.67
CA ILE A 30 10.84 -12.96 -13.07
C ILE A 30 11.38 -11.54 -13.35
N GLY A 31 11.92 -10.88 -12.31
CA GLY A 31 12.37 -9.49 -12.36
C GLY A 31 11.27 -8.49 -12.00
N THR A 32 11.68 -7.32 -11.51
CA THR A 32 10.77 -6.28 -11.00
C THR A 32 9.83 -5.74 -12.09
N ILE A 33 10.36 -5.45 -13.28
CA ILE A 33 9.55 -4.88 -14.38
C ILE A 33 8.47 -5.86 -14.81
N ASN A 34 8.84 -7.12 -15.06
CA ASN A 34 7.88 -8.15 -15.47
C ASN A 34 6.83 -8.41 -14.38
N SER A 35 7.22 -8.40 -13.11
CA SER A 35 6.27 -8.50 -11.99
C SER A 35 5.26 -7.35 -11.97
N VAL A 36 5.70 -6.11 -12.22
CA VAL A 36 4.79 -4.96 -12.30
C VAL A 36 3.84 -5.08 -13.50
N VAL A 37 4.33 -5.52 -14.66
CA VAL A 37 3.50 -5.75 -15.85
C VAL A 37 2.43 -6.81 -15.58
N ILE A 38 2.81 -7.95 -14.98
CA ILE A 38 1.85 -9.00 -14.62
C ILE A 38 0.82 -8.47 -13.62
N ASN A 39 1.26 -7.75 -12.58
CA ASN A 39 0.34 -7.17 -11.60
C ASN A 39 -0.68 -6.21 -12.23
N TYR A 40 -0.26 -5.39 -13.18
CA TYR A 40 -1.16 -4.47 -13.88
C TYR A 40 -2.06 -5.16 -14.89
N LEU A 41 -1.57 -6.20 -15.56
CA LEU A 41 -2.37 -7.02 -16.46
C LEU A 41 -3.49 -7.74 -15.69
N THR A 42 -3.17 -8.37 -14.55
CA THR A 42 -4.17 -9.06 -13.72
C THR A 42 -5.16 -8.07 -13.11
N ALA A 43 -4.70 -6.91 -12.63
CA ALA A 43 -5.57 -5.86 -12.12
C ALA A 43 -6.53 -5.32 -13.21
N THR A 44 -6.05 -5.17 -14.44
CA THR A 44 -6.87 -4.73 -15.58
C THR A 44 -7.94 -5.75 -15.91
N LEU A 45 -7.59 -7.03 -16.01
CA LEU A 45 -8.54 -8.12 -16.25
C LEU A 45 -9.58 -8.21 -15.12
N ALA A 46 -9.14 -8.15 -13.86
CA ALA A 46 -10.04 -8.15 -12.72
C ALA A 46 -10.99 -6.94 -12.73
N SER A 47 -10.50 -5.76 -13.10
CA SER A 47 -11.31 -4.54 -13.20
C SER A 47 -12.36 -4.64 -14.32
N ILE A 48 -12.02 -5.23 -15.46
CA ILE A 48 -12.96 -5.46 -16.58
C ILE A 48 -14.07 -6.44 -16.16
N ILE A 49 -13.70 -7.53 -15.47
CA ILE A 49 -14.66 -8.52 -14.96
C ILE A 49 -15.59 -7.87 -13.94
N PHE A 50 -15.01 -7.13 -12.98
CA PHE A 50 -15.77 -6.41 -11.97
C PHE A 50 -16.74 -5.40 -12.59
N TYR A 51 -16.25 -4.58 -13.54
CA TYR A 51 -17.07 -3.64 -14.29
C TYR A 51 -18.25 -4.33 -14.98
N SER A 52 -18.00 -5.45 -15.67
CA SER A 52 -19.03 -6.22 -16.38
C SER A 52 -20.15 -6.73 -15.46
N ILE A 53 -19.79 -7.18 -14.24
CA ILE A 53 -20.77 -7.62 -13.24
C ILE A 53 -21.60 -6.44 -12.72
N THR A 54 -20.97 -5.29 -12.50
CA THR A 54 -21.62 -4.10 -11.94
C THR A 54 -22.46 -3.31 -12.95
N LEU A 55 -22.29 -3.56 -14.25
CA LEU A 55 -22.95 -2.81 -15.32
C LEU A 55 -24.48 -2.78 -15.16
N ASN A 56 -25.08 -3.90 -14.75
CA ASN A 56 -26.53 -4.03 -14.59
C ASN A 56 -27.09 -3.26 -13.38
N PHE A 57 -26.22 -2.78 -12.48
CA PHE A 57 -26.60 -2.06 -11.26
C PHE A 57 -26.38 -0.55 -11.37
N ILE A 58 -25.80 -0.07 -12.48
CA ILE A 58 -25.43 1.34 -12.67
C ILE A 58 -26.32 1.93 -13.75
N SER A 59 -27.17 2.88 -13.38
CA SER A 59 -28.15 3.51 -14.27
C SER A 59 -27.58 4.63 -15.16
N ASN A 60 -26.45 5.23 -14.79
CA ASN A 60 -25.78 6.29 -15.55
C ASN A 60 -24.28 5.98 -15.66
N THR A 61 -23.85 5.44 -16.80
CA THR A 61 -22.41 5.27 -17.09
C THR A 61 -21.88 6.53 -17.78
N PRO A 62 -21.02 7.33 -17.12
CA PRO A 62 -20.38 8.46 -17.79
C PRO A 62 -19.51 7.96 -18.94
N THR A 63 -19.60 8.62 -20.10
CA THR A 63 -18.78 8.28 -21.26
C THR A 63 -17.32 8.64 -21.01
N ILE A 64 -16.42 7.70 -21.30
CA ILE A 64 -14.95 7.89 -21.21
C ILE A 64 -14.50 9.12 -22.01
N ALA A 65 -15.18 9.44 -23.11
CA ALA A 65 -14.89 10.58 -23.97
C ALA A 65 -14.91 11.95 -23.24
N ASN A 66 -15.69 12.10 -22.16
CA ASN A 66 -15.81 13.36 -21.43
C ASN A 66 -14.98 13.39 -20.13
N THR A 67 -14.14 12.39 -19.88
CA THR A 67 -13.37 12.28 -18.64
C THR A 67 -12.01 12.96 -18.77
N SER A 68 -11.68 13.83 -17.80
CA SER A 68 -10.36 14.51 -17.76
C SER A 68 -9.21 13.52 -17.64
N LEU A 69 -8.12 13.77 -18.38
CA LEU A 69 -6.88 12.98 -18.34
C LEU A 69 -6.27 12.86 -16.94
N VAL A 70 -6.55 13.81 -16.04
CA VAL A 70 -6.03 13.82 -14.66
C VAL A 70 -6.46 12.56 -13.89
N TYR A 71 -7.63 12.00 -14.17
CA TYR A 71 -8.11 10.77 -13.50
C TYR A 71 -7.27 9.53 -13.86
N PHE A 72 -6.57 9.54 -15.01
CA PHE A 72 -5.70 8.43 -15.43
C PHE A 72 -4.31 8.47 -14.77
N LEU A 73 -3.93 9.59 -14.15
CA LEU A 73 -2.64 9.71 -13.43
C LEU A 73 -2.54 8.75 -12.23
N GLY A 74 -3.67 8.37 -11.64
CA GLY A 74 -3.71 7.37 -10.57
C GLY A 74 -3.09 6.03 -11.00
N GLY A 75 -3.29 5.63 -12.27
CA GLY A 75 -2.67 4.43 -12.84
C GLY A 75 -1.15 4.52 -12.84
N VAL A 76 -0.60 5.66 -13.30
CA VAL A 76 0.86 5.91 -13.35
C VAL A 76 1.46 5.89 -11.94
N ILE A 77 0.83 6.57 -10.99
CA ILE A 77 1.28 6.60 -9.58
C ILE A 77 1.27 5.17 -9.00
N GLY A 78 0.24 4.38 -9.30
CA GLY A 78 0.17 2.98 -8.88
C GLY A 78 1.30 2.12 -9.46
N VAL A 79 1.69 2.32 -10.72
CA VAL A 79 2.80 1.58 -11.37
C VAL A 79 4.10 1.87 -10.64
N LEU A 80 4.38 3.17 -10.42
CA LEU A 80 5.59 3.63 -9.74
C LEU A 80 5.66 3.10 -8.30
N THR A 81 4.57 3.20 -7.55
CA THR A 81 4.54 2.72 -6.16
C THR A 81 4.69 1.20 -6.09
N THR A 82 4.03 0.44 -6.97
CA THR A 82 4.18 -1.02 -7.05
C THR A 82 5.62 -1.41 -7.37
N TYR A 83 6.25 -0.74 -8.34
CA TYR A 83 7.65 -0.96 -8.68
C TYR A 83 8.57 -0.74 -7.47
N ILE A 84 8.43 0.39 -6.78
CA ILE A 84 9.24 0.74 -5.61
C ILE A 84 9.06 -0.33 -4.50
N PHE A 85 7.83 -0.71 -4.19
CA PHE A 85 7.57 -1.71 -3.14
C PHE A 85 8.06 -3.11 -3.50
N ASN A 86 7.97 -3.51 -4.77
CA ASN A 86 8.53 -4.79 -5.24
C ASN A 86 10.04 -4.88 -5.05
N VAL A 87 10.75 -3.74 -5.04
CA VAL A 87 12.18 -3.66 -4.76
C VAL A 87 12.45 -3.61 -3.25
N ILE A 88 11.68 -2.81 -2.49
CA ILE A 88 11.93 -2.59 -1.06
C ILE A 88 11.58 -3.81 -0.20
N VAL A 89 10.54 -4.56 -0.57
CA VAL A 89 9.98 -5.64 0.26
C VAL A 89 10.99 -6.73 0.64
N HIS A 90 12.08 -6.88 -0.13
CA HIS A 90 13.15 -7.86 0.14
C HIS A 90 14.40 -7.27 0.77
N LYS A 91 14.49 -5.94 0.87
CA LYS A 91 15.65 -5.23 1.41
C LYS A 91 15.53 -4.97 2.90
N ILE A 92 14.30 -4.87 3.41
CA ILE A 92 14.01 -4.60 4.81
C ILE A 92 12.94 -5.58 5.31
N PRO A 93 12.88 -5.85 6.63
CA PRO A 93 11.86 -6.74 7.16
C PRO A 93 10.45 -6.24 6.85
N THR A 94 9.52 -7.18 6.61
CA THR A 94 8.15 -6.92 6.13
C THR A 94 7.40 -5.90 6.99
N VAL A 95 7.59 -5.93 8.31
CA VAL A 95 6.97 -5.00 9.25
C VAL A 95 7.31 -3.54 8.90
N TYR A 96 8.58 -3.25 8.60
CA TYR A 96 9.01 -1.90 8.23
C TYR A 96 8.42 -1.46 6.89
N THR A 97 8.36 -2.36 5.90
CA THR A 97 7.76 -2.07 4.59
C THR A 97 6.27 -1.70 4.71
N VAL A 98 5.53 -2.44 5.55
CA VAL A 98 4.10 -2.20 5.79
C VAL A 98 3.89 -0.86 6.49
N ILE A 99 4.63 -0.57 7.57
CA ILE A 99 4.46 0.70 8.29
C ILE A 99 4.87 1.88 7.42
N LEU A 100 5.96 1.78 6.64
CA LEU A 100 6.38 2.82 5.71
C LEU A 100 5.28 3.12 4.67
N ARG A 101 4.63 2.07 4.13
CA ARG A 101 3.48 2.23 3.23
C ARG A 101 2.32 2.97 3.91
N PHE A 102 1.99 2.60 5.15
CA PHE A 102 0.92 3.26 5.91
C PHE A 102 1.22 4.74 6.16
N ILE A 103 2.44 5.08 6.56
CA ILE A 103 2.83 6.47 6.77
C ILE A 103 2.74 7.26 5.45
N GLY A 104 3.28 6.71 4.36
CA GLY A 104 3.27 7.37 3.05
C GLY A 104 1.86 7.69 2.55
N GLN A 105 0.95 6.70 2.57
CA GLN A 105 -0.44 6.92 2.13
C GLN A 105 -1.20 7.89 3.06
N MET A 106 -0.92 7.86 4.36
CA MET A 106 -1.61 8.68 5.36
C MET A 106 -1.16 10.14 5.29
N LEU A 107 0.14 10.40 5.12
CA LEU A 107 0.69 11.74 4.84
C LEU A 107 0.18 12.28 3.52
N THR A 108 0.25 11.47 2.45
CA THR A 108 -0.25 11.88 1.12
C THR A 108 -1.73 12.21 1.18
N SER A 109 -2.54 11.42 1.89
CA SER A 109 -3.95 11.70 2.11
C SER A 109 -4.16 13.01 2.89
N ALA A 110 -3.39 13.29 3.94
CA ALA A 110 -3.51 14.54 4.67
C ALA A 110 -3.16 15.77 3.81
N ILE A 111 -2.15 15.65 2.93
CA ILE A 111 -1.77 16.70 1.98
C ILE A 111 -2.89 16.94 0.97
N ILE A 112 -3.44 15.87 0.37
CA ILE A 112 -4.55 15.98 -0.58
C ILE A 112 -5.78 16.61 0.10
N ASP A 113 -6.11 16.19 1.31
CA ASP A 113 -7.25 16.72 2.06
C ASP A 113 -7.11 18.23 2.33
N TYR A 114 -5.90 18.67 2.69
CA TYR A 114 -5.62 20.07 2.90
C TYR A 114 -5.73 20.87 1.60
N LEU A 115 -5.14 20.38 0.50
CA LEU A 115 -5.13 21.10 -0.78
C LEU A 115 -6.52 21.21 -1.42
N TYR A 116 -7.35 20.16 -1.34
CA TYR A 116 -8.65 20.11 -2.03
C TYR A 116 -9.82 20.53 -1.14
N PHE A 117 -9.78 20.20 0.15
CA PHE A 117 -10.90 20.45 1.06
C PHE A 117 -10.58 21.50 2.12
N ASN A 118 -9.34 22.00 2.21
CA ASN A 118 -8.85 22.84 3.31
C ASN A 118 -9.05 22.20 4.70
N ILE A 119 -9.09 20.86 4.76
CA ILE A 119 -9.28 20.11 6.01
C ILE A 119 -7.92 19.60 6.47
N PHE A 120 -7.43 20.11 7.60
CA PHE A 120 -6.23 19.58 8.24
C PHE A 120 -6.60 18.58 9.34
N SER A 121 -6.34 17.30 9.10
CA SER A 121 -6.63 16.25 10.08
C SER A 121 -5.49 16.08 11.07
N ILE A 122 -5.63 16.66 12.26
CA ILE A 122 -4.65 16.49 13.35
C ILE A 122 -4.45 15.01 13.71
N GLY A 123 -5.53 14.22 13.64
CA GLY A 123 -5.49 12.78 13.92
C GLY A 123 -4.59 12.01 12.95
N LYS A 124 -4.54 12.43 11.67
CA LYS A 124 -3.62 11.83 10.69
C LYS A 124 -2.15 12.13 11.04
N VAL A 125 -1.86 13.35 11.47
CA VAL A 125 -0.50 13.72 11.88
C VAL A 125 -0.07 12.95 13.13
N VAL A 126 -0.91 12.93 14.16
CA VAL A 126 -0.64 12.20 15.40
C VAL A 126 -0.44 10.70 15.14
N GLY A 127 -1.29 10.09 14.30
CA GLY A 127 -1.15 8.69 13.93
C GLY A 127 0.17 8.39 13.20
N CYS A 128 0.60 9.27 12.28
CA CYS A 128 1.91 9.13 11.62
C CYS A 128 3.07 9.20 12.62
N VAL A 129 3.03 10.13 13.58
CA VAL A 129 4.05 10.25 14.64
C VAL A 129 4.08 8.99 15.50
N LEU A 130 2.93 8.44 15.88
CA LEU A 130 2.85 7.18 16.63
C LEU A 130 3.45 5.99 15.85
N PHE A 131 3.17 5.89 14.55
CA PHE A 131 3.79 4.87 13.69
C PHE A 131 5.32 5.00 13.62
N LEU A 132 5.84 6.23 13.50
CA LEU A 132 7.29 6.48 13.50
C LEU A 132 7.93 6.07 14.83
N ILE A 133 7.32 6.42 15.96
CA ILE A 133 7.78 6.00 17.29
C ILE A 133 7.79 4.46 17.38
N GLY A 134 6.71 3.82 16.92
CA GLY A 134 6.60 2.36 16.89
C GLY A 134 7.72 1.68 16.10
N ILE A 135 8.06 2.21 14.91
CA ILE A 135 9.19 1.73 14.11
C ILE A 135 10.52 1.90 14.87
N ILE A 136 10.77 3.08 15.45
CA ILE A 136 12.03 3.37 16.12
C ILE A 136 12.24 2.42 17.32
N LEU A 137 11.18 2.19 18.10
CA LEU A 137 11.21 1.24 19.22
C LEU A 137 11.47 -0.18 18.74
N ASN A 138 10.82 -0.60 17.65
CA ASN A 138 11.02 -1.92 17.06
C ASN A 138 12.46 -2.11 16.55
N ALA A 139 12.99 -1.13 15.82
CA ALA A 139 14.36 -1.15 15.30
C ALA A 139 15.41 -1.24 16.41
N LYS A 140 15.20 -0.50 17.51
CA LYS A 140 16.09 -0.57 18.68
C LYS A 140 16.03 -1.94 19.37
N SER A 141 14.85 -2.56 19.42
CA SER A 141 14.67 -3.91 19.97
C SER A 141 15.41 -4.95 19.13
N ASP A 142 15.28 -4.89 17.80
CA ASP A 142 15.97 -5.78 16.86
C ASP A 142 17.50 -5.69 17.00
N GLU A 143 18.04 -4.46 17.13
CA GLU A 143 19.47 -4.26 17.31
C GLU A 143 19.97 -4.85 18.64
N ASN A 144 19.24 -4.59 19.73
CA ASN A 144 19.57 -5.13 21.06
C ASN A 144 19.55 -6.67 21.08
N TYR A 145 18.58 -7.28 20.39
CA TYR A 145 18.49 -8.73 20.27
C TYR A 145 19.70 -9.30 19.52
N LYS A 146 20.06 -8.72 18.37
CA LYS A 146 21.27 -9.11 17.61
C LYS A 146 22.54 -8.98 18.46
N ARG A 147 22.70 -7.88 19.21
CA ARG A 147 23.86 -7.66 20.09
C ARG A 147 23.95 -8.72 21.21
N LYS A 148 22.82 -9.13 21.79
CA LYS A 148 22.80 -10.20 22.80
C LYS A 148 23.22 -11.55 22.22
N GLN A 149 22.72 -11.91 21.03
CA GLN A 149 23.11 -13.15 20.35
C GLN A 149 24.61 -13.19 20.02
N LEU A 150 25.17 -12.07 19.55
CA LEU A 150 26.61 -11.98 19.27
C LEU A 150 27.45 -12.20 20.55
N LYS A 151 27.02 -11.63 21.68
CA LYS A 151 27.70 -11.83 22.97
C LYS A 151 27.61 -13.26 23.51
N SER A 152 26.51 -13.97 23.25
CA SER A 152 26.38 -15.39 23.65
C SER A 152 27.15 -16.34 22.75
N LEU A 153 27.50 -15.95 21.52
CA LEU A 153 28.34 -16.72 20.61
C LEU A 153 29.84 -16.49 20.84
N SER A 154 30.20 -15.38 21.48
CA SER A 154 31.60 -15.03 21.81
C SER A 154 32.06 -15.50 23.20
N ASN A 155 31.15 -16.06 24.01
CA ASN A 155 31.40 -16.63 25.33
C ASN A 155 31.27 -18.16 25.27
#